data_AF-A0A1G3UAU3-F1
#
_entry.id   AF-A0A1G3UAU3-F1
#
_cell.length_a   1.000
_cell.length_b   1.000
_cell.length_c   1.000
_cell.angle_alpha   90.00
_cell.angle_beta   90.00
_cell.angle_gamma   90.00
#
_symmetry.space_group_name_H-M   'P 1'
#
loop_
_entity.id
_entity.type
_entity.pdbx_description
1 polymer ?
#
loop_
_entity_poly.entity_id
_entity_poly.type
_entity_poly.pdbx_seq_one_letter_code
_entity_poly.pdbx_strand_id
1 'polypeptide(L)'
;MSLTVILIIAIILSVVFHFVGVYIDAKKSVWAMLVIIWAVSVGTITNEIKPKGYKDIEKMKGRFSDTDKLIEEALPEVSLYEMIVIKKSFNTNKLANEK
;
A
#
# COMPACT_ATOMS: atom_id res chain seq x y z
N MET A 1 -8.30 -7.08 -3.05
CA MET A 1 -7.65 -6.22 -4.06
C MET A 1 -6.15 -6.37 -3.93
N SER A 2 -5.44 -6.63 -5.02
CA SER A 2 -3.97 -6.56 -5.06
C SER A 2 -3.52 -5.12 -5.38
N LEU A 3 -2.26 -4.80 -5.07
CA LEU A 3 -1.65 -3.51 -5.44
C LEU A 3 -1.80 -3.23 -6.94
N THR A 4 -1.64 -4.25 -7.77
CA THR A 4 -1.83 -4.17 -9.23
C THR A 4 -3.23 -3.69 -9.61
N VAL A 5 -4.28 -4.22 -8.97
CA VAL A 5 -5.66 -3.79 -9.23
C VAL A 5 -5.88 -2.34 -8.83
N ILE A 6 -5.31 -1.91 -7.70
CA ILE A 6 -5.41 -0.52 -7.21
C ILE A 6 -4.72 0.43 -8.20
N LEU A 7 -3.51 0.08 -8.66
CA LEU A 7 -2.75 0.89 -9.63
C LEU A 7 -3.48 1.01 -10.97
N ILE A 8 -4.09 -0.08 -11.46
CA ILE A 8 -4.89 -0.06 -12.69
C ILE A 8 -6.06 0.92 -12.56
N ILE A 9 -6.81 0.85 -11.45
CA ILE A 9 -7.94 1.76 -11.20
C ILE A 9 -7.45 3.22 -11.11
N ALA A 10 -6.34 3.47 -10.41
CA ALA A 10 -5.77 4.81 -10.27
C ALA A 10 -5.36 5.43 -11.62
N ILE A 11 -4.80 4.62 -12.52
CA ILE A 11 -4.46 5.04 -13.89
C ILE A 11 -5.73 5.37 -14.68
N ILE A 12 -6.74 4.49 -14.66
CA ILE A 12 -8.01 4.71 -15.37
C ILE A 12 -8.66 6.02 -14.89
N LEU A 13 -8.74 6.22 -13.57
CA LEU A 13 -9.28 7.46 -13.00
C LEU A 13 -8.47 8.68 -13.43
N SER A 14 -7.14 8.61 -13.44
CA SER A 14 -6.27 9.71 -13.90
C SER A 14 -6.58 10.09 -15.36
N VAL A 15 -6.82 9.09 -16.23
CA VAL A 15 -7.22 9.31 -17.63
C VAL A 15 -8.61 9.93 -17.72
N VAL A 16 -9.59 9.45 -16.96
CA VAL A 16 -10.94 10.03 -16.93
C VAL A 16 -10.90 11.49 -16.47
N PHE A 17 -10.20 11.78 -15.38
CA PHE A 17 -10.05 13.15 -14.87
C PHE A 17 -9.32 14.06 -15.85
N HIS A 18 -8.38 13.54 -16.66
CA HIS A 18 -7.77 14.32 -17.73
C HIS A 18 -8.81 14.88 -18.70
N PHE A 19 -9.73 14.04 -19.19
CA PHE A 19 -10.77 14.46 -20.13
C PHE A 19 -11.79 15.40 -19.47
N VAL A 20 -12.17 15.15 -18.21
CA VAL A 20 -13.03 16.08 -17.46
C VAL A 20 -12.38 17.45 -17.33
N GLY A 21 -11.08 17.50 -17.00
CA GLY A 21 -10.32 18.74 -16.90
C GLY A 21 -10.20 19.50 -18.22
N VAL A 22 -10.14 18.79 -19.36
CA VAL A 22 -10.19 19.41 -20.70
C VAL A 22 -11.58 19.98 -21.00
N TYR A 23 -12.66 19.26 -20.64
CA TYR A 23 -14.03 19.67 -20.92
C TYR A 23 -14.44 20.95 -20.17
N ILE A 24 -13.93 21.15 -18.96
CA ILE A 24 -14.24 22.33 -18.13
C ILE A 24 -13.16 23.43 -18.20
N ASP A 25 -12.24 23.35 -19.16
CA ASP A 25 -11.09 24.26 -19.34
C ASP A 25 -10.20 24.45 -18.08
N ALA A 26 -10.15 23.43 -17.21
CA ALA A 26 -9.35 23.41 -15.97
C ALA A 26 -8.15 22.46 -16.05
N LYS A 27 -7.68 22.13 -17.27
CA LYS A 27 -6.65 21.11 -17.55
C LYS A 27 -5.43 21.24 -16.65
N LYS A 28 -4.91 22.45 -16.46
CA LYS A 28 -3.69 22.72 -15.66
C LYS A 28 -3.92 22.41 -14.17
N SER A 29 -5.05 22.83 -13.61
CA SER A 29 -5.38 22.61 -12.21
C SER A 29 -5.61 21.13 -11.89
N VAL A 30 -6.31 20.41 -12.79
CA VAL A 30 -6.52 18.96 -12.65
C VAL A 30 -5.19 18.21 -12.72
N TRP A 31 -4.29 18.58 -13.62
CA TRP A 31 -2.96 17.98 -13.70
C TRP A 31 -2.12 18.23 -12.45
N ALA A 32 -2.12 19.46 -11.93
CA ALA A 32 -1.42 19.79 -10.69
C ALA A 32 -1.94 18.95 -9.52
N MET A 33 -3.26 18.83 -9.39
CA MET A 33 -3.90 17.99 -8.37
C MET A 33 -3.50 16.51 -8.53
N LEU A 34 -3.54 15.96 -9.74
CA LEU A 34 -3.15 14.56 -9.99
C LEU A 34 -1.70 14.31 -9.59
N VAL A 35 -0.78 15.20 -9.97
CA VAL A 35 0.65 15.08 -9.59
C VAL A 35 0.82 15.09 -8.07
N ILE A 36 0.10 15.98 -7.36
CA ILE A 36 0.15 16.03 -5.88
C ILE A 36 -0.38 14.71 -5.29
N ILE A 37 -1.51 14.21 -5.78
CA ILE A 37 -2.09 12.94 -5.30
C ILE A 37 -1.12 11.78 -5.53
N TRP A 38 -0.51 11.69 -6.71
CA TRP A 38 0.48 10.67 -7.01
C TRP A 38 1.73 10.80 -6.12
N ALA A 39 2.26 12.01 -5.93
CA ALA A 39 3.42 12.25 -5.07
C ALA A 39 3.15 11.84 -3.61
N VAL A 40 1.98 12.22 -3.07
CA VAL A 40 1.58 11.84 -1.71
C VAL A 40 1.37 10.34 -1.60
N SER A 41 0.69 9.74 -2.58
CA SER A 41 0.35 8.30 -2.54
C SER A 41 1.60 7.43 -2.63
N VAL A 42 2.48 7.71 -3.60
CA VAL A 42 3.74 6.97 -3.78
C VAL A 42 4.64 7.18 -2.55
N GLY A 43 4.86 8.44 -2.14
CA GLY A 43 5.71 8.73 -0.98
C GLY A 43 5.22 8.08 0.31
N THR A 44 3.89 8.01 0.53
CA THR A 44 3.34 7.34 1.71
C THR A 44 3.56 5.83 1.68
N ILE A 45 3.46 5.22 0.50
CA ILE A 45 3.61 3.77 0.33
C ILE A 45 5.07 3.35 0.43
N THR A 46 6.00 4.10 -0.17
CA THR A 46 7.43 3.74 -0.21
C THR A 46 8.21 4.16 1.02
N ASN A 47 7.59 4.89 1.96
CA ASN A 47 8.27 5.26 3.19
C ASN A 47 8.50 4.03 4.07
N GLU A 48 9.75 3.86 4.50
CA GLU A 48 10.13 2.87 5.50
C GLU A 48 9.31 3.05 6.79
N ILE A 49 8.94 1.92 7.39
CA ILE A 49 8.25 1.94 8.68
C ILE A 49 9.20 2.41 9.78
N LYS A 50 8.64 3.10 10.77
CA LYS A 50 9.40 3.51 11.95
C LYS A 50 9.86 2.30 12.77
N PRO A 51 10.88 2.43 13.65
CA PRO A 51 11.36 1.35 14.53
C PRO A 51 10.27 0.63 15.34
N LYS A 52 9.20 1.35 15.73
CA LYS A 52 8.04 0.74 16.40
C LYS A 52 7.32 -0.30 15.52
N GLY A 53 7.27 -0.07 14.21
CA GLY A 53 6.72 -1.02 13.25
C GLY A 53 7.57 -2.29 13.16
N TYR A 54 8.90 -2.16 13.07
CA TYR A 54 9.79 -3.34 13.09
C TYR A 54 9.58 -4.21 14.34
N LYS A 55 9.40 -3.57 15.52
CA LYS A 55 9.06 -4.30 16.76
C LYS A 55 7.71 -5.01 16.71
N ASP A 56 6.73 -4.51 15.95
CA ASP A 56 5.45 -5.21 15.76
C ASP A 56 5.66 -6.47 14.90
N ILE A 57 6.50 -6.40 13.87
CA ILE A 57 6.85 -7.53 13.00
C ILE A 57 7.57 -8.63 13.78
N GLU A 58 8.52 -8.27 14.64
CA GLU A 58 9.23 -9.22 15.50
C GLU A 58 8.27 -10.03 16.38
N LYS A 59 7.18 -9.42 16.87
CA LYS A 59 6.15 -10.12 17.66
C LYS A 59 5.29 -11.09 16.84
N MET A 60 5.22 -10.91 15.52
CA MET A 60 4.47 -11.77 14.61
C MET A 60 5.32 -12.94 14.10
N LYS A 61 6.65 -12.80 14.11
CA LYS A 61 7.58 -13.79 13.61
C LYS A 61 7.47 -15.13 14.36
N GLY A 62 7.53 -16.23 13.63
CA GLY A 62 7.47 -17.60 14.14
C GLY A 62 6.06 -18.04 14.55
N ARG A 63 5.03 -17.20 14.34
CA ARG A 63 3.65 -17.51 14.75
C ARG A 63 2.89 -18.28 13.68
N PHE A 64 3.12 -17.95 12.41
CA PHE A 64 2.46 -18.57 11.27
C PHE A 64 3.41 -18.61 10.07
N SER A 65 3.60 -19.78 9.46
CA SER A 65 4.55 -19.96 8.35
C SER A 65 4.27 -19.03 7.15
N ASP A 66 2.99 -18.82 6.80
CA ASP A 66 2.63 -17.93 5.68
C ASP A 66 2.86 -16.45 5.99
N THR A 67 2.78 -16.07 7.27
CA THR A 67 3.14 -14.71 7.69
C THR A 67 4.66 -14.57 7.70
N ASP A 68 5.41 -15.58 8.14
CA ASP A 68 6.88 -15.56 8.18
C ASP A 68 7.49 -15.41 6.79
N LYS A 69 6.95 -16.08 5.76
CA LYS A 69 7.38 -15.89 4.36
C LYS A 69 7.30 -14.42 3.93
N LEU A 70 6.18 -13.75 4.25
CA LEU A 70 5.99 -12.33 3.92
C LEU A 70 6.94 -11.41 4.70
N ILE A 71 7.32 -11.80 5.92
CA ILE A 71 8.31 -11.07 6.72
C ILE A 71 9.70 -11.23 6.10
N GLU A 72 10.09 -12.45 5.69
CA GLU A 72 11.37 -12.72 5.06
C GLU A 72 11.52 -12.01 3.71
N GLU A 73 10.46 -11.99 2.90
CA GLU A 73 10.43 -11.26 1.61
C GLU A 73 10.54 -9.75 1.78
N ALA A 74 10.06 -9.19 2.91
CA ALA A 74 10.04 -7.76 3.16
C ALA A 74 11.29 -7.23 3.88
N LEU A 75 12.13 -8.09 4.45
CA LEU A 75 13.34 -7.65 5.14
C LEU A 75 14.51 -7.45 4.14
N PRO A 76 15.43 -6.50 4.41
CA PRO A 76 15.56 -5.68 5.62
C PRO A 76 14.72 -4.39 5.63
N GLU A 77 14.25 -3.94 4.47
CA GLU A 77 13.55 -2.65 4.29
C GLU A 77 12.04 -2.87 4.17
N VAL A 78 11.33 -2.62 5.25
CA VAL A 78 9.87 -2.78 5.28
C VAL A 78 9.21 -1.42 5.08
N SER A 79 8.43 -1.27 4.01
CA SER A 79 7.59 -0.08 3.80
C SER A 79 6.23 -0.25 4.48
N LEU A 80 5.45 0.85 4.49
CA LEU A 80 4.09 0.81 5.02
C LEU A 80 3.23 -0.26 4.32
N TYR A 81 3.47 -0.53 3.04
CA TYR A 81 2.71 -1.53 2.29
C TYR A 81 3.00 -2.95 2.77
N GLU A 82 4.26 -3.37 2.87
CA GLU A 82 4.59 -4.74 3.34
C GLU A 82 4.07 -4.94 4.77
N MET A 83 4.18 -3.93 5.63
CA MET A 83 3.62 -3.96 6.98
C MET A 83 2.10 -4.27 6.99
N ILE A 84 1.33 -3.64 6.11
CA ILE A 84 -0.12 -3.89 6.00
C ILE A 84 -0.38 -5.33 5.54
N VAL A 85 0.38 -5.81 4.56
CA VAL A 85 0.26 -7.18 4.03
C VAL A 85 0.60 -8.23 5.10
N ILE A 86 1.70 -8.04 5.82
CA ILE A 86 2.12 -8.89 6.94
C ILE A 86 1.04 -8.92 8.03
N LYS A 87 0.56 -7.75 8.48
CA LYS A 87 -0.50 -7.65 9.51
C LYS A 87 -1.79 -8.34 9.07
N LYS A 88 -2.17 -8.20 7.80
CA LYS A 88 -3.36 -8.85 7.25
C LYS A 88 -3.22 -10.37 7.27
N SER A 89 -2.07 -10.90 6.84
CA SER A 89 -1.76 -12.34 6.90
C SER A 89 -1.85 -12.86 8.34
N PHE A 90 -1.16 -12.19 9.27
CA PHE A 90 -1.16 -12.56 10.69
C PHE A 90 -2.58 -12.62 11.28
N ASN A 91 -3.39 -11.58 11.07
CA ASN A 91 -4.76 -11.53 11.59
C ASN A 91 -5.65 -12.60 10.97
N THR A 92 -5.49 -12.88 9.68
CA THR A 92 -6.27 -13.92 8.99
C THR A 92 -5.95 -15.31 9.56
N ASN A 93 -4.67 -15.62 9.73
CA ASN A 93 -4.21 -16.87 10.31
C ASN A 93 -4.62 -17.01 11.78
N LYS A 94 -4.53 -15.93 12.56
CA LYS A 94 -5.00 -15.90 13.95
C LYS A 94 -6.49 -16.25 14.04
N LEU A 95 -7.33 -15.58 13.24
CA LEU A 95 -8.78 -15.84 13.21
C LEU A 95 -9.12 -17.27 12.75
N ALA A 96 -8.30 -17.87 11.88
CA ALA A 96 -8.50 -19.24 11.41
C ALA A 96 -8.15 -20.30 12.47
N ASN A 97 -7.18 -20.02 13.35
CA ASN A 97 -6.74 -20.94 14.42
C ASN A 97 -7.49 -20.75 15.75
N GLU A 98 -8.29 -19.68 15.87
CA GLU A 98 -9.17 -19.42 17.03
C GLU A 98 -10.61 -19.97 16.84
N LYS A 99 -10.89 -20.60 15.69
CA LYS A 99 -12.15 -21.30 15.40
C LYS A 99 -12.01 -22.80 15.62
#